data_AF-H3HC68-F1
#
_entry.id   AF-H3HC68-F1
#
_cell.length_a   1.000
_cell.length_b   1.000
_cell.length_c   1.000
_cell.angle_alpha   90.00
_cell.angle_beta   90.00
_cell.angle_gamma   90.00
#
_symmetry.space_group_name_H-M   'P 1'
#
loop_
_entity.id
_entity.type
_entity.pdbx_description
1 polymer ?
#
loop_
_entity_poly.entity_id
_entity_poly.type
_entity_poly.pdbx_seq_one_letter_code
_entity_poly.pdbx_strand_id
1 'polypeptide(L)'
;MFSLTTPLVARPPPRPPLDRNLVSEKCVAMAQCTQELLFDARELDTAMEDMILWVHARVVPMKWRRQVLTHLDPIYRQLTFCREELVRGWKLLHPPFCQPNLDSYERRLGFFQRSVDLLSAAMEECKTKLLNAEALAACRYIQLWTRRLLAKRGFYTKLIKLSYHHRGIVSGMFDSIPGNSKLTAHRHDQHVTLEYPRSERNWDSFGQH
;
A
#
# COMPACT_ATOMS: atom_id res chain seq x y z
N MET A 1 6.54 10.32 -82.78
CA MET A 1 6.63 11.48 -81.86
C MET A 1 5.58 11.31 -80.79
N PHE A 2 5.97 10.93 -79.57
CA PHE A 2 5.09 10.94 -78.40
C PHE A 2 5.69 11.89 -77.37
N SER A 3 4.93 12.92 -76.99
CA SER A 3 5.28 13.90 -75.97
C SER A 3 4.89 13.33 -74.60
N LEU A 4 5.87 13.15 -73.71
CA LEU A 4 5.65 12.75 -72.33
C LEU A 4 5.59 14.03 -71.47
N THR A 5 4.39 14.53 -71.21
CA THR A 5 4.14 15.51 -70.16
C THR A 5 4.17 14.83 -68.80
N THR A 6 5.24 15.07 -68.05
CA THR A 6 5.40 14.68 -66.65
C THR A 6 4.30 15.32 -65.80
N PRO A 7 3.56 14.58 -64.96
CA PRO A 7 2.58 15.20 -64.07
C PRO A 7 3.31 16.03 -63.01
N LEU A 8 2.90 17.30 -62.89
CA LEU A 8 3.32 18.20 -61.82
C LEU A 8 2.83 17.62 -60.48
N VAL A 9 3.73 16.97 -59.74
CA VAL A 9 3.49 16.60 -58.34
C VAL A 9 3.41 17.91 -57.55
N ALA A 10 2.20 18.27 -57.13
CA ALA A 10 1.97 19.41 -56.25
C ALA A 10 2.80 19.22 -54.97
N ARG A 11 3.74 20.13 -54.70
CA ARG A 11 4.44 20.16 -53.42
C ARG A 11 3.40 20.37 -52.31
N PRO A 12 3.44 19.58 -51.22
CA PRO A 12 2.55 19.82 -50.09
C PRO A 12 2.80 21.25 -49.57
N PRO A 13 1.74 21.96 -49.14
CA PRO A 13 1.88 23.34 -48.67
C PRO A 13 2.89 23.40 -47.51
N PRO A 14 3.70 24.47 -47.42
CA PRO A 14 4.58 24.68 -46.29
C PRO A 14 3.75 24.66 -45.00
N ARG A 15 4.17 23.85 -44.02
CA ARG A 15 3.50 23.80 -42.72
C ARG A 15 3.48 25.20 -42.11
N PRO A 16 2.36 25.64 -41.51
CA PRO A 16 2.31 26.94 -40.85
C PRO A 16 3.43 27.01 -39.80
N PRO A 17 4.15 28.13 -39.71
CA PRO A 17 5.17 28.29 -38.69
C PRO A 17 4.50 28.20 -37.31
N LEU A 18 5.00 27.30 -36.46
CA LEU A 18 4.60 27.23 -35.07
C LEU A 18 4.83 28.60 -34.42
N ASP A 19 3.83 29.11 -33.71
CA ASP A 19 3.96 30.34 -32.94
C ASP A 19 5.07 30.17 -31.90
N ARG A 20 6.18 30.88 -32.12
CA ARG A 20 7.41 30.73 -31.35
C ARG A 20 7.20 31.07 -29.87
N ASN A 21 6.31 32.03 -29.57
CA ASN A 21 6.05 32.45 -28.20
C ASN A 21 5.26 31.38 -27.45
N LEU A 22 4.18 30.88 -28.05
CA LEU A 22 3.36 29.80 -27.48
C LEU A 22 4.16 28.51 -27.27
N VAL A 23 5.02 28.16 -28.24
CA VAL A 23 5.89 26.98 -28.13
C VAL A 23 6.94 27.16 -27.03
N SER A 24 7.51 28.35 -26.91
CA SER A 24 8.46 28.67 -25.84
C SER A 24 7.81 28.53 -24.46
N GLU A 25 6.61 29.07 -24.27
CA GLU A 25 5.84 28.93 -23.02
C GLU A 25 5.53 27.47 -22.68
N LYS A 26 5.06 26.68 -23.66
CA LYS A 26 4.81 25.24 -23.47
C LYS A 26 6.09 24.49 -23.07
N CYS A 27 7.22 24.80 -23.69
CA CYS A 27 8.51 24.20 -23.34
C CYS A 27 8.94 24.55 -21.91
N VAL A 28 8.77 25.81 -21.51
CA VAL A 28 9.07 26.27 -20.14
C VAL A 28 8.19 25.54 -19.12
N ALA A 29 6.88 25.43 -19.37
CA ALA A 29 5.97 24.71 -18.49
C ALA A 29 6.33 23.21 -18.36
N MET A 30 6.66 22.55 -19.47
CA MET A 30 7.11 21.16 -19.44
C MET A 30 8.45 20.99 -18.71
N ALA A 31 9.37 21.95 -18.84
CA ALA A 31 10.65 21.92 -18.13
C ALA A 31 10.46 22.10 -16.62
N GLN A 32 9.60 23.03 -16.19
CA GLN A 32 9.24 23.23 -14.79
C GLN A 32 8.62 21.96 -14.18
N CYS A 33 7.60 21.40 -14.82
CA CYS A 33 6.97 20.16 -14.38
C CYS A 33 7.96 18.98 -14.35
N THR A 34 8.89 18.92 -15.32
CA THR A 34 9.95 17.91 -15.30
C THR A 34 10.84 18.08 -14.06
N GLN A 35 11.24 19.31 -13.74
CA GLN A 35 12.10 19.59 -12.59
C GLN A 35 11.42 19.20 -11.28
N GLU A 36 10.15 19.55 -11.10
CA GLU A 36 9.34 19.19 -9.94
C GLU A 36 9.26 17.66 -9.79
N LEU A 37 8.87 16.95 -10.84
CA LEU A 37 8.74 15.48 -10.79
C LEU A 37 10.09 14.77 -10.58
N LEU A 38 11.19 15.32 -11.09
CA LEU A 38 12.52 14.79 -10.82
C LEU A 38 12.92 14.97 -9.36
N PHE A 39 12.49 16.05 -8.72
CA PHE A 39 12.68 16.27 -7.30
C PHE A 39 11.86 15.27 -6.48
N ASP A 40 10.56 15.12 -6.78
CA ASP A 40 9.69 14.14 -6.13
C ASP A 40 10.23 12.71 -6.28
N ALA A 41 10.67 12.34 -7.48
CA ALA A 41 11.26 11.03 -7.73
C ALA A 41 12.57 10.82 -6.95
N ARG A 42 13.32 11.88 -6.66
CA ARG A 42 14.53 11.80 -5.84
C ARG A 42 14.21 11.59 -4.36
N GLU A 43 13.16 12.23 -3.85
CA GLU A 43 12.66 11.95 -2.50
C GLU A 43 12.11 10.52 -2.38
N LEU A 44 11.49 10.00 -3.44
CA LEU A 44 11.05 8.61 -3.49
C LEU A 44 12.22 7.63 -3.57
N ASP A 45 13.32 7.95 -4.25
CA ASP A 45 14.54 7.13 -4.25
C ASP A 45 15.05 6.93 -2.81
N THR A 46 15.23 8.03 -2.06
CA THR A 46 15.76 7.97 -0.69
C THR A 46 14.81 7.20 0.22
N ALA A 47 13.51 7.43 0.08
CA ALA A 47 12.50 6.70 0.85
C ALA A 47 12.45 5.20 0.49
N MET A 48 12.76 4.82 -0.75
CA MET A 48 12.89 3.42 -1.17
C MET A 48 14.16 2.76 -0.67
N GLU A 49 15.29 3.47 -0.64
CA GLU A 49 16.54 3.00 -0.02
C GLU A 49 16.33 2.71 1.47
N ASP A 50 15.63 3.60 2.16
CA ASP A 50 15.29 3.46 3.59
C ASP A 50 14.19 2.43 3.86
N MET A 51 13.40 2.04 2.85
CA MET A 51 12.25 1.16 3.03
C MET A 51 12.64 -0.21 3.60
N ILE A 52 13.82 -0.73 3.23
CA ILE A 52 14.32 -2.00 3.75
C ILE A 52 14.48 -1.90 5.27
N LEU A 53 15.22 -0.89 5.74
CA LEU A 53 15.43 -0.65 7.17
C LEU A 53 14.09 -0.39 7.88
N TRP A 54 13.23 0.44 7.28
CA TRP A 54 11.94 0.80 7.83
C TRP A 54 11.04 -0.42 8.05
N VAL A 55 10.93 -1.31 7.06
CA VAL A 55 10.13 -2.55 7.16
C VAL A 55 10.75 -3.53 8.17
N HIS A 56 12.07 -3.60 8.24
CA HIS A 56 12.77 -4.48 9.18
C HIS A 56 12.64 -4.03 10.64
N ALA A 57 12.49 -2.74 10.90
CA ALA A 57 12.24 -2.18 12.22
C ALA A 57 10.85 -2.51 12.80
N ARG A 58 9.89 -2.93 11.96
CA ARG A 58 8.50 -3.21 12.37
C ARG A 58 8.34 -4.56 13.06
N VAL A 59 7.50 -4.63 14.08
CA VAL A 59 7.13 -5.86 14.79
C VAL A 59 6.01 -6.60 14.05
N VAL A 60 6.30 -7.01 12.80
CA VAL A 60 5.40 -7.80 11.95
C VAL A 60 6.05 -9.12 11.48
N PRO A 61 5.26 -10.13 11.06
CA PRO A 61 5.81 -11.39 10.56
C PRO A 61 6.77 -11.20 9.38
N MET A 62 7.85 -11.99 9.34
CA MET A 62 8.87 -11.90 8.28
C MET A 62 8.31 -12.09 6.87
N LYS A 63 7.25 -12.90 6.71
CA LYS A 63 6.57 -13.09 5.43
C LYS A 63 5.99 -11.77 4.89
N TRP A 64 5.42 -10.95 5.76
CA TRP A 64 4.80 -9.68 5.38
C TRP A 64 5.86 -8.66 4.96
N ARG A 65 6.98 -8.62 5.69
CA ARG A 65 8.13 -7.78 5.35
C ARG A 65 8.62 -8.05 3.93
N ARG A 66 8.80 -9.33 3.58
CA ARG A 66 9.19 -9.74 2.22
C ARG A 66 8.15 -9.34 1.18
N GLN A 67 6.86 -9.57 1.46
CA GLN A 67 5.78 -9.24 0.53
C GLN A 67 5.73 -7.74 0.19
N VAL A 68 5.96 -6.86 1.16
CA VAL A 68 6.02 -5.41 0.92
C VAL A 68 7.19 -5.06 -0.02
N LEU A 69 8.40 -5.56 0.27
CA LEU A 69 9.56 -5.28 -0.58
C LEU A 69 9.40 -5.86 -2.00
N THR A 70 8.88 -7.09 -2.11
CA THR A 70 8.60 -7.72 -3.40
C THR A 70 7.52 -6.96 -4.20
N HIS A 71 6.55 -6.35 -3.51
CA HIS A 71 5.51 -5.56 -4.17
C HIS A 71 6.03 -4.21 -4.70
N LEU A 72 6.89 -3.53 -3.93
CA LEU A 72 7.40 -2.20 -4.29
C LEU A 72 8.53 -2.24 -5.33
N ASP A 73 9.38 -3.27 -5.34
CA ASP A 73 10.52 -3.41 -6.27
C ASP A 73 10.15 -3.21 -7.76
N PRO A 74 9.13 -3.88 -8.33
CA PRO A 74 8.79 -3.67 -9.75
C PRO A 74 8.24 -2.26 -10.01
N ILE A 75 7.53 -1.66 -9.06
CA ILE A 75 7.00 -0.29 -9.20
C ILE A 75 8.15 0.73 -9.20
N TYR A 76 9.14 0.52 -8.33
CA TYR A 76 10.34 1.35 -8.29
C TYR A 76 11.17 1.23 -9.59
N ARG A 77 11.31 0.01 -10.13
CA ARG A 77 11.96 -0.20 -11.44
C ARG A 77 11.23 0.50 -12.58
N GLN A 78 9.90 0.55 -12.53
CA GLN A 78 9.11 1.31 -13.51
C GLN A 78 9.39 2.81 -13.42
N LEU A 79 9.43 3.38 -12.20
CA LEU A 79 9.78 4.78 -11.99
C LEU A 79 11.16 5.13 -12.55
N THR A 80 12.17 4.33 -12.20
CA THR A 80 13.56 4.54 -12.66
C THR A 80 13.67 4.45 -14.18
N PHE A 81 13.00 3.48 -14.81
CA PHE A 81 12.92 3.39 -16.26
C PHE A 81 12.26 4.63 -16.89
N CYS A 82 11.12 5.08 -16.38
CA CYS A 82 10.44 6.26 -16.88
C CYS A 82 11.29 7.54 -16.72
N ARG A 83 12.02 7.66 -15.61
CA ARG A 83 12.96 8.76 -15.36
C ARG A 83 14.07 8.77 -16.42
N GLU A 84 14.71 7.63 -16.66
CA GLU A 84 15.78 7.52 -17.66
C GLU A 84 15.29 7.89 -19.07
N GLU A 85 14.11 7.41 -19.46
CA GLU A 85 13.52 7.73 -20.76
C GLU A 85 13.13 9.21 -20.90
N LEU A 86 12.71 9.86 -19.81
CA LEU A 86 12.45 11.29 -19.78
C LEU A 86 13.75 12.10 -19.95
N VAL A 87 14.80 11.76 -19.18
CA VAL A 87 16.11 12.43 -19.26
C VAL A 87 16.75 12.24 -20.63
N ARG A 88 16.67 11.06 -21.24
CA ARG A 88 17.10 10.82 -22.63
C ARG A 88 16.35 11.70 -23.62
N GLY A 89 15.06 11.95 -23.34
CA GLY A 89 14.18 12.80 -24.12
C GLY A 89 14.41 14.29 -23.95
N TRP A 90 15.25 14.75 -23.01
CA TRP A 90 15.43 16.18 -22.69
C TRP A 90 15.77 17.06 -23.90
N LYS A 91 16.53 16.52 -24.87
CA LYS A 91 16.88 17.21 -26.12
C LYS A 91 15.67 17.58 -26.98
N LEU A 92 14.53 16.92 -26.80
CA LEU A 92 13.28 17.18 -27.53
C LEU A 92 12.65 18.54 -27.16
N LEU A 93 13.01 19.10 -25.99
CA LEU A 93 12.62 20.44 -25.56
C LEU A 93 13.54 21.54 -26.09
N HIS A 94 14.58 21.22 -26.87
CA HIS A 94 15.51 22.21 -27.39
C HIS A 94 15.13 22.64 -28.82
N PRO A 95 15.49 23.87 -29.24
CA PRO A 95 15.38 24.28 -30.63
C PRO A 95 16.18 23.35 -31.58
N PRO A 96 15.70 23.12 -32.82
CA PRO A 96 14.48 23.66 -33.41
C PRO A 96 13.23 22.93 -32.92
N PHE A 97 12.24 23.71 -32.47
CA PHE A 97 11.00 23.14 -31.94
C PHE A 97 10.14 22.54 -33.06
N CYS A 98 9.66 21.33 -32.85
CA CYS A 98 8.67 20.71 -33.72
C CYS A 98 7.62 19.97 -32.89
N GLN A 99 6.35 20.13 -33.28
CA GLN A 99 5.20 19.57 -32.55
C GLN A 99 5.36 18.07 -32.21
N PRO A 100 5.83 17.18 -33.11
CA PRO A 100 5.98 15.76 -32.78
C PRO A 100 6.97 15.49 -31.64
N ASN A 101 8.03 16.30 -31.52
CA ASN A 101 9.01 16.18 -30.44
C ASN A 101 8.40 16.61 -29.11
N LEU A 102 7.64 17.70 -29.11
CA LEU A 102 6.93 18.20 -27.93
C LEU A 102 5.89 17.18 -27.46
N ASP A 103 5.07 16.66 -28.37
CA ASP A 103 4.06 15.63 -28.04
C ASP A 103 4.71 14.33 -27.56
N SER A 104 5.88 13.97 -28.10
CA SER A 104 6.64 12.82 -27.61
C SER A 104 7.18 13.06 -26.21
N TYR A 105 7.69 14.26 -25.92
CA TYR A 105 8.21 14.61 -24.61
C TYR A 105 7.09 14.67 -23.56
N GLU A 106 5.99 15.33 -23.88
CA GLU A 106 4.80 15.44 -23.03
C GLU A 106 4.23 14.06 -22.66
N ARG A 107 4.20 13.11 -23.61
CA ARG A 107 3.80 11.73 -23.32
C ARG A 107 4.74 11.06 -22.32
N ARG A 108 6.06 11.21 -22.49
CA ARG A 108 7.06 10.65 -21.55
C ARG A 108 6.90 11.26 -20.16
N LEU A 109 6.71 12.58 -20.09
CA LEU A 109 6.47 13.31 -18.86
C LEU A 109 5.22 12.76 -18.14
N GLY A 110 4.12 12.55 -18.86
CA GLY A 110 2.91 11.95 -18.29
C GLY A 110 3.08 10.50 -17.82
N PHE A 111 3.90 9.69 -18.49
CA PHE A 111 4.24 8.34 -17.98
C PHE A 111 5.08 8.40 -16.72
N PHE A 112 6.02 9.34 -16.65
CA PHE A 112 6.86 9.54 -15.47
C PHE A 112 6.04 10.01 -14.27
N GLN A 113 5.18 11.02 -14.46
CA GLN A 113 4.26 11.50 -13.42
C GLN A 113 3.40 10.37 -12.84
N ARG A 114 2.74 9.58 -13.70
CA ARG A 114 1.96 8.42 -13.23
C ARG A 114 2.79 7.41 -12.44
N SER A 115 4.07 7.25 -12.78
CA SER A 115 4.96 6.34 -12.07
C SER A 115 5.38 6.88 -10.70
N VAL A 116 5.58 8.19 -10.58
CA VAL A 116 5.81 8.89 -9.30
C VAL A 116 4.60 8.72 -8.39
N ASP A 117 3.40 9.05 -8.89
CA ASP A 117 2.15 8.94 -8.15
C ASP A 117 1.89 7.51 -7.67
N LEU A 118 2.11 6.53 -8.56
CA LEU A 118 1.91 5.12 -8.25
C LEU A 118 2.85 4.64 -7.13
N LEU A 119 4.14 4.98 -7.20
CA LEU A 119 5.09 4.56 -6.18
C LEU A 119 4.77 5.21 -4.84
N SER A 120 4.50 6.52 -4.83
CA SER A 120 4.12 7.26 -3.62
C SER A 120 2.89 6.63 -2.94
N ALA A 121 1.82 6.40 -3.71
CA ALA A 121 0.60 5.77 -3.20
C ALA A 121 0.85 4.35 -2.68
N ALA A 122 1.58 3.52 -3.42
CA ALA A 122 1.88 2.15 -3.02
C ALA A 122 2.72 2.09 -1.73
N MET A 123 3.67 3.00 -1.57
CA MET A 123 4.48 3.12 -0.37
C MET A 123 3.63 3.50 0.84
N GLU A 124 2.80 4.52 0.73
CA GLU A 124 1.91 4.95 1.82
C GLU A 124 0.89 3.88 2.20
N GLU A 125 0.35 3.16 1.22
CA GLU A 125 -0.54 2.02 1.48
C GLU A 125 0.19 0.91 2.24
N CYS A 126 1.40 0.55 1.82
CA CYS A 126 2.22 -0.45 2.51
C CYS A 126 2.56 -0.04 3.94
N LYS A 127 2.97 1.22 4.14
CA LYS A 127 3.28 1.77 5.47
C LYS A 127 2.04 1.71 6.38
N THR A 128 0.90 2.17 5.89
CA THR A 128 -0.37 2.18 6.64
C THR A 128 -0.80 0.78 7.04
N LYS A 129 -0.76 -0.18 6.10
CA LYS A 129 -1.10 -1.58 6.37
C LYS A 129 -0.18 -2.22 7.41
N LEU A 130 1.13 -1.96 7.32
CA LEU A 130 2.10 -2.48 8.28
C LEU A 130 1.90 -1.89 9.68
N LEU A 131 1.68 -0.58 9.80
CA LEU A 131 1.41 0.09 11.07
C LEU A 131 0.14 -0.44 11.74
N ASN A 132 -0.94 -0.62 10.96
CA ASN A 132 -2.19 -1.19 11.46
C ASN A 132 -2.00 -2.63 11.95
N ALA A 133 -1.22 -3.43 11.22
CA ALA A 133 -0.93 -4.80 11.61
C ALA A 133 -0.06 -4.88 12.88
N GLU A 134 0.93 -4.00 13.02
CA GLU A 134 1.77 -3.88 14.20
C GLU A 134 0.93 -3.48 15.44
N ALA A 135 0.05 -2.49 15.30
CA ALA A 135 -0.86 -2.09 16.36
C ALA A 135 -1.79 -3.25 16.79
N LEU A 136 -2.36 -3.97 15.83
CA LEU A 136 -3.20 -5.15 16.11
C LEU A 136 -2.41 -6.25 16.84
N ALA A 137 -1.17 -6.50 16.42
CA ALA A 137 -0.30 -7.50 17.04
C ALA A 137 0.05 -7.12 18.48
N ALA A 138 0.39 -5.85 18.73
CA ALA A 138 0.66 -5.32 20.06
C ALA A 138 -0.56 -5.47 20.99
N CYS A 139 -1.76 -5.11 20.53
CA CYS A 139 -3.00 -5.30 21.28
C CYS A 139 -3.23 -6.77 21.65
N ARG A 140 -3.05 -7.70 20.70
CA ARG A 140 -3.19 -9.15 20.96
C ARG A 140 -2.15 -9.65 21.95
N TYR A 141 -0.92 -9.14 21.88
CA TYR A 141 0.14 -9.50 22.81
C TYR A 141 -0.19 -9.07 24.25
N ILE A 142 -0.63 -7.82 24.44
CA ILE A 142 -1.06 -7.30 25.74
C ILE A 142 -2.21 -8.16 26.29
N GLN A 143 -3.24 -8.44 25.47
CA GLN A 143 -4.35 -9.30 25.87
C GLN A 143 -3.88 -10.69 26.31
N LEU A 144 -2.97 -11.32 25.56
CA LEU A 144 -2.43 -12.63 25.91
C LEU A 144 -1.61 -12.60 27.19
N TRP A 145 -0.76 -11.57 27.35
CA TRP A 145 0.05 -11.38 28.55
C TRP A 145 -0.82 -11.18 29.79
N THR A 146 -1.84 -10.30 29.72
CA THR A 146 -2.79 -10.07 30.81
C THR A 146 -3.54 -11.34 31.18
N ARG A 147 -4.02 -12.12 30.19
CA ARG A 147 -4.66 -13.42 30.43
C ARG A 147 -3.74 -14.39 31.16
N ARG A 148 -2.46 -14.49 30.75
CA ARG A 148 -1.46 -15.35 31.41
C ARG A 148 -1.19 -14.91 32.85
N LEU A 149 -1.11 -13.60 33.10
CA LEU A 149 -0.92 -13.05 34.44
C LEU A 149 -2.11 -13.36 35.37
N LEU A 150 -3.33 -13.12 34.89
CA LEU A 150 -4.56 -13.40 35.63
C LEU A 150 -4.72 -14.90 35.92
N ALA A 151 -4.39 -15.77 34.95
CA ALA A 151 -4.38 -17.21 35.16
C ALA A 151 -3.41 -17.65 36.28
N LYS A 152 -2.19 -17.10 36.30
CA LYS A 152 -1.21 -17.37 37.37
C LYS A 152 -1.71 -16.93 38.76
N ARG A 153 -2.54 -15.89 38.82
CA ARG A 153 -3.14 -15.40 40.07
C ARG A 153 -4.39 -16.17 40.50
N GLY A 154 -4.74 -17.27 39.82
CA GLY A 154 -5.92 -18.06 40.13
C GLY A 154 -7.24 -17.33 39.84
N PHE A 155 -7.23 -16.34 38.94
CA PHE A 155 -8.45 -15.63 38.56
C PHE A 155 -9.40 -16.54 37.79
N TYR A 156 -8.89 -17.43 36.94
CA TYR A 156 -9.67 -18.33 36.08
C TYR A 156 -9.72 -19.75 36.65
N THR A 157 -10.59 -20.03 37.64
CA THR A 157 -10.59 -21.33 38.35
C THR A 157 -11.74 -22.27 38.04
N LYS A 158 -12.83 -21.80 37.41
CA LYS A 158 -13.97 -22.68 37.10
C LYS A 158 -13.93 -23.10 35.63
N LEU A 159 -13.57 -24.35 35.37
CA LEU A 159 -13.46 -24.93 34.04
C LEU A 159 -14.74 -25.71 33.70
N ILE A 160 -15.51 -25.21 32.73
CA ILE A 160 -16.71 -25.91 32.23
C ILE A 160 -16.35 -26.60 30.91
N LYS A 161 -16.55 -27.91 30.82
CA LYS A 161 -16.41 -28.69 29.57
C LYS A 161 -17.73 -28.65 28.80
N LEU A 162 -17.72 -28.05 27.62
CA LEU A 162 -18.85 -28.04 26.70
C LEU A 162 -18.67 -29.12 25.63
N SER A 163 -19.69 -29.95 25.42
CA SER A 163 -19.73 -30.92 24.30
C SER A 163 -20.12 -30.25 22.98
N TYR A 164 -19.85 -30.90 21.86
CA TYR A 164 -20.13 -30.39 20.51
C TYR A 164 -21.58 -29.91 20.30
N HIS A 165 -22.55 -30.54 20.96
CA HIS A 165 -23.98 -30.17 20.88
C HIS A 165 -24.32 -28.84 21.57
N HIS A 166 -23.43 -28.32 22.42
CA HIS A 166 -23.58 -27.01 23.05
C HIS A 166 -23.08 -25.86 22.16
N ARG A 167 -22.58 -26.14 20.94
CA ARG A 167 -22.17 -25.14 19.94
C ARG A 167 -23.27 -24.15 19.55
N GLY A 168 -24.54 -24.50 19.74
CA GLY A 168 -25.69 -23.68 19.36
C GLY A 168 -26.23 -22.75 20.45
N ILE A 169 -25.77 -22.86 21.71
CA ILE A 169 -26.40 -22.12 22.81
C ILE A 169 -25.92 -20.68 22.88
N VAL A 170 -24.80 -20.32 22.23
CA VAL A 170 -24.37 -18.92 22.21
C VAL A 170 -23.58 -18.54 20.96
N SER A 171 -24.23 -17.86 20.03
CA SER A 171 -23.59 -16.83 19.20
C SER A 171 -23.90 -15.48 19.85
N GLY A 172 -22.88 -14.77 20.35
CA GLY A 172 -23.03 -13.39 20.88
C GLY A 172 -23.18 -13.21 22.41
N MET A 173 -23.67 -14.19 23.17
CA MET A 173 -23.78 -14.11 24.65
C MET A 173 -22.42 -14.20 25.39
N PHE A 174 -21.32 -14.51 24.68
CA PHE A 174 -19.95 -14.49 25.21
C PHE A 174 -19.08 -13.39 24.58
N ASP A 175 -19.67 -12.55 23.71
CA ASP A 175 -19.04 -11.34 23.19
C ASP A 175 -19.29 -10.12 24.10
N SER A 176 -20.06 -10.28 25.19
CA SER A 176 -20.53 -9.16 26.00
C SER A 176 -20.23 -9.29 27.50
N ILE A 177 -18.97 -9.50 27.86
CA ILE A 177 -18.31 -8.67 28.89
C ILE A 177 -16.84 -8.49 28.45
N PRO A 178 -16.39 -7.29 28.07
CA PRO A 178 -14.98 -7.06 27.82
C PRO A 178 -14.17 -7.35 29.11
N GLY A 179 -13.32 -8.38 29.07
CA GLY A 179 -12.23 -8.59 30.04
C GLY A 179 -12.25 -9.83 30.93
N ASN A 180 -13.36 -10.60 31.02
CA ASN A 180 -13.55 -11.48 32.18
C ASN A 180 -13.59 -13.00 31.93
N SER A 181 -13.81 -13.52 30.72
CA SER A 181 -13.85 -14.97 30.48
C SER A 181 -12.82 -15.45 29.47
N LYS A 182 -12.38 -16.71 29.59
CA LYS A 182 -11.44 -17.35 28.66
C LYS A 182 -12.07 -18.60 28.05
N LEU A 183 -12.31 -18.55 26.75
CA LEU A 183 -12.76 -19.71 25.95
C LEU A 183 -11.54 -20.38 25.30
N THR A 184 -11.34 -21.68 25.51
CA THR A 184 -10.28 -22.47 24.88
C THR A 184 -10.92 -23.63 24.11
N ALA A 185 -10.70 -23.70 22.80
CA ALA A 185 -11.23 -24.77 21.95
C ALA A 185 -10.18 -25.88 21.77
N HIS A 186 -10.47 -27.09 22.24
CA HIS A 186 -9.61 -28.26 22.06
C HIS A 186 -10.07 -29.03 20.82
N ARG A 187 -9.45 -28.72 19.67
CA ARG A 187 -9.84 -29.27 18.36
C ARG A 187 -9.71 -30.79 18.24
N HIS A 188 -8.73 -31.39 18.93
CA HIS A 188 -8.52 -32.84 18.89
C HIS A 188 -9.62 -33.63 19.60
N ASP A 189 -10.13 -33.11 20.71
CA ASP A 189 -11.06 -33.82 21.59
C ASP A 189 -12.50 -33.29 21.45
N GLN A 190 -12.76 -32.43 20.45
CA GLN A 190 -14.04 -31.77 20.15
C GLN A 190 -14.75 -31.12 21.35
N HIS A 191 -14.01 -30.75 22.40
CA HIS A 191 -14.56 -30.09 23.57
C HIS A 191 -14.03 -28.65 23.67
N VAL A 192 -14.81 -27.81 24.33
CA VAL A 192 -14.47 -26.42 24.58
C VAL A 192 -14.45 -26.20 26.09
N THR A 193 -13.39 -25.58 26.59
CA THR A 193 -13.28 -25.19 28.00
C THR A 193 -13.54 -23.70 28.14
N LEU A 194 -14.42 -23.35 29.06
CA LEU A 194 -14.72 -21.97 29.41
C LEU A 194 -14.29 -21.71 30.87
N GLU A 195 -13.46 -20.69 31.07
CA GLU A 195 -12.96 -20.28 32.38
C GLU A 195 -13.51 -18.90 32.77
N TYR A 196 -13.99 -18.79 34.02
CA TYR A 196 -14.58 -17.57 34.59
C TYR A 196 -13.72 -16.97 35.71
N PRO A 197 -13.84 -15.65 36.00
CA PRO A 197 -13.29 -15.05 37.20
C PRO A 197 -13.82 -15.76 38.43
N ARG A 198 -12.96 -15.94 39.44
CA ARG A 198 -13.39 -16.37 40.77
C ARG A 198 -14.21 -15.25 41.41
N SER A 199 -15.54 -15.28 41.26
CA SER A 199 -16.44 -14.46 42.08
C SER A 199 -16.83 -15.26 43.32
N GLU A 200 -16.30 -14.90 44.50
CA GLU A 200 -16.70 -15.51 45.77
C GLU A 200 -18.12 -15.11 46.24
N ARG A 201 -18.84 -14.25 45.50
CA ARG A 201 -20.10 -13.66 45.99
C ARG A 201 -21.36 -13.76 45.13
N ASN A 202 -21.33 -14.29 43.90
CA ASN A 202 -22.44 -14.04 42.96
C ASN A 202 -23.18 -15.28 42.41
N TRP A 203 -23.06 -16.46 43.02
CA TRP A 203 -23.76 -17.66 42.50
C TRP A 203 -24.83 -18.25 43.40
N ASP A 204 -24.96 -17.82 44.66
CA ASP A 204 -26.06 -18.26 45.53
C ASP A 204 -27.38 -17.52 45.26
N SER A 205 -27.38 -16.53 44.36
CA SER A 205 -28.54 -15.66 44.10
C SER A 205 -29.43 -16.08 42.94
N PHE A 206 -29.15 -17.19 42.26
CA PHE A 206 -30.01 -17.72 41.18
C PHE A 206 -30.84 -18.94 41.59
N GLY A 207 -30.98 -19.19 42.89
CA GLY A 207 -31.72 -20.33 43.44
C GLY A 207 -32.89 -20.00 44.37
N GLN A 208 -33.22 -18.72 44.59
CA GLN A 208 -34.38 -18.32 45.41
C GLN A 208 -34.99 -17.02 44.91
N HIS A 209 -35.93 -17.12 43.96
CA HIS A 209 -37.28 -16.55 44.00
C HIS A 209 -38.02 -16.87 42.71
#